data_AF-A0A7W5AKK6-F1
#
_entry.id   AF-A0A7W5AKK6-F1
#
_cell.length_a   1.000
_cell.length_b   1.000
_cell.length_c   1.000
_cell.angle_alpha   90.00
_cell.angle_beta   90.00
_cell.angle_gamma   90.00
#
_symmetry.space_group_name_H-M   'P 1'
#
loop_
_entity.id
_entity.type
_entity.pdbx_description
1 polymer ?
#
loop_
_entity_poly.entity_id
_entity_poly.type
_entity_poly.pdbx_seq_one_letter_code
_entity_poly.pdbx_strand_id
1 'polypeptide(L)'
;MAVVALGLGAAVVFTNFASAAVPEATGEQVVTETIEVTGVFDGENQRFVGGGALGDGGQDEGQDPLFQLADGATLRNVILGSPARPVSRPG
;
A
#
# COMPACT_ATOMS: atom_id res chain seq x y z
N MET A 1 -0.78 -32.90 4.33
CA MET A 1 -0.48 -34.20 3.69
C MET A 1 0.81 -34.01 2.90
N ALA A 2 1.79 -34.86 3.19
CA ALA A 2 3.22 -34.60 3.03
C ALA A 2 3.75 -34.74 1.60
N VAL A 3 4.82 -34.01 1.29
CA VAL A 3 5.93 -34.57 0.49
C VAL A 3 7.25 -34.13 1.13
N VAL A 4 8.05 -35.15 1.46
CA VAL A 4 9.42 -35.06 1.98
C VAL A 4 10.38 -35.20 0.79
N ALA A 5 11.43 -34.37 0.75
CA ALA A 5 12.61 -34.61 -0.05
C ALA A 5 13.85 -34.36 0.83
N LEU A 6 14.68 -35.40 1.03
CA LEU A 6 15.96 -35.31 1.72
C LEU A 6 17.03 -34.77 0.76
N GLY A 7 17.64 -33.64 1.12
CA GLY A 7 18.88 -33.14 0.54
C GLY A 7 19.80 -32.66 1.67
N LEU A 8 21.03 -33.17 1.71
CA LEU A 8 22.07 -32.72 2.62
C LEU A 8 22.62 -31.37 2.14
N GLY A 9 22.28 -30.28 2.83
CA GLY A 9 22.84 -28.96 2.59
C GLY A 9 22.04 -27.90 3.34
N ALA A 10 22.66 -27.29 4.36
CA ALA A 10 22.18 -26.19 5.23
C ALA A 10 20.66 -25.91 5.18
N ALA A 11 19.93 -26.27 6.23
CA ALA A 11 18.55 -25.83 6.42
C ALA A 11 18.49 -24.30 6.43
N VAL A 12 18.06 -23.69 5.33
CA VAL A 12 17.68 -22.28 5.30
C VAL A 12 16.41 -22.17 6.12
N VAL A 13 16.55 -21.71 7.36
CA VAL A 13 15.42 -21.38 8.23
C VAL A 13 14.75 -20.14 7.64
N PHE A 14 13.68 -20.34 6.88
CA PHE A 14 12.76 -19.26 6.52
C PHE A 14 11.97 -18.91 7.79
N THR A 15 12.35 -17.83 8.46
CA THR A 15 11.53 -17.25 9.53
C THR A 15 10.20 -16.81 8.94
N ASN A 16 9.08 -17.36 9.41
CA ASN A 16 7.76 -16.83 9.12
C ASN A 16 7.68 -15.40 9.67
N PHE A 17 7.71 -14.41 8.78
CA PHE A 17 7.35 -13.05 9.15
C PHE A 17 5.87 -13.06 9.54
N ALA A 18 5.57 -12.69 10.78
CA ALA A 18 4.21 -12.37 11.15
C ALA A 18 3.79 -11.14 10.34
N SER A 19 2.84 -11.32 9.42
CA SER A 19 2.22 -10.20 8.72
C SER A 19 1.23 -9.54 9.70
N ALA A 20 1.45 -8.26 10.00
CA ALA A 20 0.40 -7.47 10.63
C ALA A 20 -0.75 -7.31 9.62
N ALA A 21 -1.97 -7.69 10.00
CA ALA A 21 -3.13 -7.41 9.18
C ALA A 21 -3.27 -5.89 9.04
N VAL A 22 -3.32 -5.40 7.80
CA VAL A 22 -3.77 -4.03 7.53
C VAL A 22 -5.20 -3.93 8.05
N PRO A 23 -5.57 -2.85 8.77
CA PRO A 23 -6.95 -2.66 9.22
C PRO A 23 -7.93 -2.72 8.02
N GLU A 24 -9.16 -3.16 8.28
CA GLU A 24 -10.20 -3.12 7.27
C GLU A 24 -10.47 -1.67 6.87
N ALA A 25 -10.58 -1.44 5.56
CA ALA A 25 -10.87 -0.11 5.05
C ALA A 25 -12.33 0.25 5.34
N THR A 26 -12.56 1.43 5.92
CA THR A 26 -13.91 1.95 6.16
C THR A 26 -14.57 2.48 4.88
N GLY A 27 -13.76 2.75 3.86
CA GLY A 27 -14.19 3.19 2.53
C GLY A 27 -13.00 3.36 1.59
N GLU A 28 -13.26 3.85 0.38
CA GLU A 28 -12.23 4.15 -0.62
C GLU A 28 -12.48 5.52 -1.25
N GLN A 29 -11.42 6.32 -1.35
CA GLN A 29 -11.40 7.62 -2.00
C GLN A 29 -10.34 7.63 -3.11
N VAL A 30 -10.78 7.98 -4.32
CA VAL A 30 -9.87 8.30 -5.42
C VAL A 30 -9.42 9.75 -5.25
N VAL A 31 -8.12 9.94 -5.16
CA VAL A 31 -7.48 11.25 -5.03
C VAL A 31 -6.97 11.65 -6.41
N THR A 32 -7.49 12.74 -6.94
CA THR A 32 -7.13 13.25 -8.27
C THR A 32 -6.17 14.44 -8.22
N GLU A 33 -6.00 15.04 -7.04
CA GLU A 33 -5.12 16.18 -6.76
C GLU A 33 -4.53 16.02 -5.34
N THR A 34 -3.29 16.45 -5.12
CA THR A 34 -2.59 16.27 -3.84
C THR A 34 -3.34 16.93 -2.69
N ILE A 35 -3.52 16.19 -1.59
CA ILE A 35 -4.17 16.69 -0.37
C ILE A 35 -3.13 17.39 0.50
N GLU A 36 -3.26 18.70 0.68
CA GLU A 36 -2.43 19.47 1.60
C GLU A 36 -2.89 19.29 3.06
N VAL A 37 -1.96 18.90 3.93
CA VAL A 37 -2.23 18.69 5.36
C VAL A 37 -1.39 19.66 6.19
N THR A 38 -2.04 20.60 6.86
CA THR A 38 -1.37 21.61 7.71
C THR A 38 -1.49 21.33 9.21
N GLY A 39 -2.37 20.41 9.61
CA GLY A 39 -2.62 20.03 11.00
C GLY A 39 -2.69 18.51 11.15
N VAL A 40 -3.71 18.02 11.86
CA VAL A 40 -3.96 16.57 11.96
C VAL A 40 -4.99 16.16 10.90
N PHE A 41 -4.60 15.23 10.04
CA PHE A 41 -5.52 14.50 9.16
C PHE A 41 -5.71 13.09 9.72
N ASP A 42 -6.96 12.77 10.08
CA ASP A 42 -7.39 11.44 10.48
C ASP A 42 -8.21 10.83 9.35
N GLY A 43 -7.69 9.80 8.70
CA GLY A 43 -8.37 9.12 7.61
C GLY A 43 -9.40 8.10 8.06
N GLU A 44 -9.56 7.84 9.36
CA GLU A 44 -10.55 6.89 9.89
C GLU A 44 -10.47 5.48 9.27
N ASN A 45 -9.26 5.02 8.93
CA ASN A 45 -8.95 3.81 8.16
C ASN A 45 -9.53 3.79 6.74
N GLN A 46 -9.81 4.94 6.14
CA GLN A 46 -10.19 5.02 4.73
C GLN A 46 -9.00 4.74 3.83
N ARG A 47 -9.26 4.11 2.68
CA ARG A 47 -8.29 3.86 1.63
C ARG A 47 -8.22 5.03 0.67
N PHE A 48 -7.02 5.51 0.37
CA PHE A 48 -6.76 6.57 -0.59
C PHE A 48 -5.95 5.99 -1.75
N VAL A 49 -6.43 6.21 -2.98
CA VAL A 49 -5.81 5.68 -4.20
C VAL A 49 -5.61 6.84 -5.17
N GLY A 50 -4.41 6.94 -5.76
CA GLY A 50 -4.12 7.92 -6.80
C GLY A 50 -4.91 7.63 -8.08
N GLY A 51 -5.43 8.67 -8.70
CA GLY A 51 -6.04 8.61 -10.02
C GLY A 51 -5.72 9.85 -10.84
N GLY A 52 -5.85 9.74 -12.16
CA GLY A 52 -5.66 10.86 -13.07
C GLY A 52 -4.22 11.41 -13.04
N ALA A 53 -4.08 12.67 -12.63
CA ALA A 53 -2.80 13.39 -12.64
C ALA A 53 -1.79 12.86 -11.59
N LEU A 54 -2.27 12.22 -10.51
CA LEU A 54 -1.43 11.64 -9.47
C LEU A 54 -0.84 10.26 -9.85
N GLY A 55 -1.02 9.85 -11.10
CA GLY A 55 -0.48 8.61 -11.65
C GLY A 55 -1.28 7.35 -11.28
N ASP A 56 -0.92 6.25 -11.93
CA ASP A 56 -1.57 4.94 -11.82
C ASP A 56 -0.83 3.99 -10.87
N GLY A 57 0.15 4.49 -10.11
CA GLY A 57 0.98 3.67 -9.23
C GLY A 57 2.03 2.84 -9.96
N GLY A 58 2.34 3.17 -11.21
CA GLY A 58 3.46 2.60 -11.98
C GLY A 58 4.83 2.92 -11.39
N GLN A 59 5.88 2.35 -11.97
CA GLN A 59 7.28 2.60 -11.57
C GLN A 59 7.86 3.89 -12.19
N ASP A 60 7.04 4.65 -12.93
CA ASP A 60 7.47 5.90 -13.55
C ASP A 60 7.81 6.93 -12.47
N GLU A 61 9.02 7.49 -12.58
CA GLU A 61 9.50 8.55 -11.70
C GLU A 61 8.76 9.87 -12.00
N GLY A 62 8.39 10.63 -10.97
CA GLY A 62 7.75 11.95 -11.11
C GLY A 62 6.23 12.00 -10.89
N GLN A 63 5.62 10.92 -10.41
CA GLN A 63 4.21 10.96 -9.96
C GLN A 63 4.06 11.86 -8.73
N ASP A 64 3.02 12.70 -8.74
CA ASP A 64 2.67 13.58 -7.62
C ASP A 64 2.19 12.77 -6.40
N PRO A 65 2.50 13.21 -5.16
CA PRO A 65 2.10 12.50 -3.96
C PRO A 65 0.60 12.63 -3.70
N LEU A 66 0.00 11.63 -3.02
CA LEU A 66 -1.39 11.72 -2.55
C LEU A 66 -1.58 12.77 -1.44
N PHE A 67 -0.58 12.91 -0.57
CA PHE A 67 -0.60 13.83 0.56
C PHE A 67 0.69 14.64 0.62
N GLN A 68 0.56 15.95 0.88
CA GLN A 68 1.67 16.83 1.18
C GLN A 68 1.50 17.42 2.58
N LEU A 69 2.41 17.08 3.49
CA LEU A 69 2.35 17.48 4.89
C LEU A 69 3.20 18.73 5.12
N ALA A 70 2.62 19.75 5.74
CA ALA A 70 3.36 20.89 6.27
C ALA A 70 4.16 20.49 7.52
N ASP A 71 5.11 21.34 7.92
CA ASP A 71 5.89 21.12 9.14
C ASP A 71 4.98 21.00 10.38
N GLY A 72 5.14 19.90 11.12
CA GLY A 72 4.32 19.61 12.30
C GLY A 72 2.94 19.00 12.01
N ALA A 73 2.59 18.78 10.74
CA ALA A 73 1.37 18.06 10.37
C ALA A 73 1.46 16.57 10.74
N THR A 74 0.31 15.96 11.01
CA THR A 74 0.19 14.53 11.34
C THR A 74 -0.81 13.87 10.41
N LEU A 75 -0.40 12.77 9.78
CA LEU A 75 -1.27 11.87 9.04
C LEU A 75 -1.48 10.59 9.86
N ARG A 76 -2.73 10.21 10.12
CA ARG A 76 -3.04 8.99 10.89
C ARG A 76 -4.26 8.26 10.35
N ASN A 77 -4.32 6.95 10.63
CA ASN A 77 -5.41 6.05 10.23
C ASN A 77 -5.74 6.16 8.74
N VAL A 78 -4.70 6.18 7.90
CA VAL A 78 -4.84 6.24 6.45
C VAL A 78 -4.30 4.94 5.87
N ILE A 79 -5.07 4.34 4.95
CA ILE A 79 -4.62 3.20 4.16
C ILE A 79 -4.22 3.72 2.78
N LEU A 80 -2.94 3.60 2.43
CA LEU A 80 -2.45 3.98 1.11
C LEU A 80 -2.58 2.78 0.18
N GLY A 81 -3.46 2.88 -0.82
CA GLY A 81 -3.68 1.83 -1.82
C GLY A 81 -2.95 2.14 -3.14
N SER A 82 -2.35 1.12 -3.75
CA SER A 82 -1.96 1.17 -5.17
C SER A 82 -3.16 0.82 -6.06
N PRO A 83 -3.13 1.15 -7.36
CA PRO A 83 -3.41 0.13 -8.35
C PRO A 83 -2.20 -0.80 -8.40
N ALA A 84 -2.30 -2.01 -7.85
CA ALA A 84 -1.33 -3.06 -8.12
C ALA A 84 -2.08 -4.27 -8.66
N ARG A 85 -2.62 -4.12 -9.87
CA ARG A 85 -3.21 -5.22 -10.61
C ARG A 85 -2.19 -5.73 -11.64
N PRO A 86 -1.62 -6.94 -11.48
CA PRO A 86 -1.44 -7.82 -12.61
C PRO A 86 -2.80 -8.48 -12.83
N VAL A 87 -3.49 -8.07 -13.90
CA VAL A 87 -4.41 -9.01 -14.53
C VAL A 87 -3.56 -10.10 -15.15
N SER A 88 -3.46 -11.25 -14.49
CA SER A 88 -3.28 -12.47 -15.25
C SER A 88 -4.61 -12.77 -15.92
N ARG A 89 -4.68 -12.46 -17.22
CA ARG A 89 -5.68 -13.02 -18.14
C ARG A 89 -5.52 -14.54 -18.16
N PRO A 90 -6.56 -15.34 -17.92
CA PRO A 90 -6.58 -16.71 -18.41
C PRO A 90 -7.21 -16.74 -19.82
N GLY A 91 -6.46 -17.34 -20.76
CA GLY A 91 -6.93 -18.01 -21.98
C GLY A 91 -7.68 -17.17 -23.01
#